data_AF-A0A377WE53-F1
#
_entry.id   AF-A0A377WE53-F1
#
_cell.length_a   1.000
_cell.length_b   1.000
_cell.length_c   1.000
_cell.angle_alpha   90.00
_cell.angle_beta   90.00
_cell.angle_gamma   90.00
#
_symmetry.space_group_name_H-M   'P 1'
#
loop_
_entity.id
_entity.type
_entity.pdbx_description
1 polymer ?
#
loop_
_entity_poly.entity_id
_entity_poly.type
_entity_poly.pdbx_seq_one_letter_code
_entity_poly.pdbx_strand_id
1 'polypeptide(L)'
;MFPHLVERAKPGVIAVLPNGKRFVNEADSYHDFIAALLAATPAGDTPQAWLLADRRTLRRYGLGHARPFPFTPTAWLRTGYLQRGNTLAELAKQCAIDANALAETVERFNHFASAGEDVDFHRGASAYNRAQGDHQVTLGPLREGPFYAVRILPGSLGTFSGLQTDEHARVLDEQKAADTGSVRHRQRHVERDARLLPQRRDHPRARHDLRLSGG
;
A
#
# COMPACT_ATOMS: atom_id res chain seq x y z
N MET A 1 -6.68 4.23 -6.94
CA MET A 1 -5.78 3.80 -5.85
C MET A 1 -6.45 4.18 -4.54
N PHE A 2 -6.51 3.29 -3.54
CA PHE A 2 -7.16 3.55 -2.26
C PHE A 2 -6.11 3.69 -1.14
N PRO A 3 -6.20 4.68 -0.24
CA PRO A 3 -5.28 4.80 0.89
C PRO A 3 -5.67 3.84 2.02
N HIS A 4 -4.87 2.79 2.21
CA HIS A 4 -5.10 1.77 3.25
C HIS A 4 -4.48 2.18 4.58
N LEU A 5 -5.24 2.86 5.43
CA LEU A 5 -4.72 3.51 6.65
C LEU A 5 -5.27 2.89 7.93
N VAL A 6 -6.60 2.84 8.05
CA VAL A 6 -7.30 2.51 9.31
C VAL A 6 -7.72 1.05 9.34
N GLU A 7 -8.13 0.49 8.20
CA GLU A 7 -8.61 -0.89 8.12
C GLU A 7 -7.53 -1.91 8.51
N ARG A 8 -6.25 -1.55 8.36
CA ARG A 8 -5.11 -2.40 8.74
C ARG A 8 -5.12 -2.77 10.23
N ALA A 9 -5.59 -1.86 11.08
CA ALA A 9 -5.65 -2.06 12.52
C ALA A 9 -6.85 -2.91 12.98
N LYS A 10 -7.84 -3.16 12.10
CA LYS A 10 -9.08 -3.82 12.48
C LYS A 10 -8.88 -5.30 12.81
N PRO A 11 -9.60 -5.85 13.81
CA PRO A 11 -9.54 -7.27 14.14
C PRO A 11 -9.82 -8.15 12.92
N GLY A 12 -9.04 -9.21 12.73
CA GLY A 12 -9.18 -10.14 11.60
C GLY A 12 -8.52 -9.67 10.29
N VAL A 13 -7.79 -8.55 10.32
CA VAL A 13 -7.00 -8.05 9.17
C VAL A 13 -5.51 -8.25 9.45
N ILE A 14 -4.74 -8.80 8.50
CA ILE A 14 -3.27 -8.88 8.57
C ILE A 14 -2.63 -8.48 7.25
N ALA A 15 -1.34 -8.11 7.28
CA ALA A 15 -0.56 -7.82 6.09
C ALA A 15 0.58 -8.83 5.92
N VAL A 16 0.73 -9.40 4.73
CA VAL A 16 1.81 -10.35 4.42
C VAL A 16 2.54 -9.96 3.16
N LEU A 17 3.82 -10.34 3.08
CA LEU A 17 4.62 -10.23 1.86
C LEU A 17 4.30 -11.40 0.90
N PRO A 18 4.80 -11.37 -0.35
CA PRO A 18 4.67 -12.49 -1.28
C PRO A 18 5.21 -13.83 -0.74
N ASN A 19 6.16 -13.80 0.20
CA ASN A 19 6.67 -14.99 0.88
C ASN A 19 5.72 -15.55 1.96
N GLY A 20 4.52 -14.99 2.11
CA GLY A 20 3.49 -15.46 3.04
C GLY A 20 3.63 -14.97 4.48
N LYS A 21 4.70 -14.22 4.81
CA LYS A 21 4.99 -13.79 6.18
C LYS A 21 4.53 -12.37 6.48
N ARG A 22 4.08 -12.15 7.71
CA ARG A 22 3.96 -10.81 8.29
C ARG A 22 5.34 -10.17 8.42
N PHE A 23 5.38 -8.85 8.41
CA PHE A 23 6.63 -8.07 8.42
C PHE A 23 6.59 -6.86 9.34
N VAL A 24 5.42 -6.51 9.90
CA VAL A 24 5.23 -5.31 10.70
C VAL A 24 3.97 -5.40 11.56
N ASN A 25 3.87 -4.54 12.56
CA ASN A 25 2.62 -4.22 13.24
C ASN A 25 1.69 -3.45 12.28
N GLU A 26 0.60 -4.08 11.85
CA GLU A 26 -0.32 -3.45 10.89
C GLU A 26 -1.10 -2.26 11.47
N ALA A 27 -1.12 -2.10 12.79
CA ALA A 27 -1.81 -1.00 13.46
C ALA A 27 -0.94 0.25 13.64
N ASP A 28 0.34 0.20 13.22
CA ASP A 28 1.24 1.35 13.29
C ASP A 28 0.96 2.38 12.18
N SER A 29 1.66 3.51 12.30
CA SER A 29 1.52 4.64 11.39
C SER A 29 1.79 4.22 9.95
N TYR A 30 1.23 4.96 9.01
CA TYR A 30 1.48 4.73 7.57
C TYR A 30 2.97 4.74 7.24
N HIS A 31 3.70 5.69 7.84
CA HIS A 31 5.14 5.83 7.64
C HIS A 31 5.89 4.57 8.07
N ASP A 32 5.60 4.05 9.27
CA ASP A 32 6.31 2.88 9.80
C ASP A 32 5.94 1.61 9.03
N PHE A 33 4.69 1.47 8.63
CA PHE A 33 4.24 0.37 7.79
C PHE A 33 4.95 0.35 6.42
N ILE A 34 5.06 1.50 5.75
CA ILE A 34 5.75 1.58 4.46
C ILE A 34 7.27 1.45 4.62
N ALA A 35 7.86 2.03 5.68
CA ALA A 35 9.28 1.86 5.98
C ALA A 35 9.63 0.38 6.19
N ALA A 36 8.81 -0.35 6.95
CA ALA A 36 8.98 -1.79 7.16
C ALA A 36 8.78 -2.58 5.85
N LEU A 37 7.81 -2.20 5.01
CA LEU A 37 7.61 -2.84 3.71
C LEU A 37 8.84 -2.68 2.82
N LEU A 38 9.38 -1.47 2.73
CA LEU A 38 10.59 -1.19 1.95
C LEU A 38 11.79 -1.97 2.49
N ALA A 39 11.99 -1.99 3.81
CA ALA A 39 13.08 -2.71 4.46
C ALA A 39 12.99 -4.23 4.27
N ALA A 40 11.76 -4.78 4.25
CA ALA A 40 11.53 -6.21 4.05
C ALA A 40 11.50 -6.62 2.57
N THR A 41 11.55 -5.66 1.64
CA THR A 41 11.59 -5.94 0.20
C THR A 41 13.05 -6.11 -0.26
N PRO A 42 13.42 -7.25 -0.87
CA PRO A 42 14.74 -7.45 -1.44
C PRO A 42 15.12 -6.38 -2.47
N ALA A 43 16.41 -6.07 -2.58
CA ALA A 43 16.90 -5.13 -3.57
C ALA A 43 16.58 -5.62 -5.00
N GLY A 44 15.94 -4.77 -5.80
CA GLY A 44 15.52 -5.09 -7.16
C GLY A 44 14.08 -5.59 -7.29
N ASP A 45 13.45 -5.98 -6.17
CA ASP A 45 12.04 -6.38 -6.16
C ASP A 45 11.12 -5.16 -6.03
N THR A 46 9.89 -5.30 -6.52
CA THR A 46 8.85 -4.27 -6.31
C THR A 46 8.28 -4.42 -4.90
N PRO A 47 8.34 -3.37 -4.06
CA PRO A 47 7.75 -3.45 -2.72
C PRO A 47 6.24 -3.62 -2.82
N GLN A 48 5.75 -4.74 -2.30
CA GLN A 48 4.33 -5.06 -2.29
C GLN A 48 3.98 -5.93 -1.09
N ALA A 49 2.78 -5.73 -0.58
CA ALA A 49 2.17 -6.59 0.42
C ALA A 49 0.73 -6.92 0.03
N TRP A 50 0.17 -7.92 0.66
CA TRP A 50 -1.24 -8.24 0.59
C TRP A 50 -1.87 -7.97 1.95
N LEU A 51 -2.97 -7.21 1.97
CA LEU A 51 -3.81 -7.05 3.14
C LEU A 51 -4.94 -8.08 3.05
N LEU A 52 -5.06 -8.94 4.05
CA LEU A 52 -5.98 -10.08 4.06
C LEU A 52 -7.10 -9.91 5.09
N ALA A 53 -8.27 -10.44 4.77
CA ALA A 53 -9.41 -10.52 5.67
C ALA A 53 -10.28 -11.74 5.35
N ASP A 54 -11.01 -12.26 6.34
CA ASP A 54 -12.07 -13.25 6.09
C ASP A 54 -13.42 -12.60 5.79
N ARG A 55 -14.43 -13.41 5.46
CA ARG A 55 -15.76 -12.90 5.11
C ARG A 55 -16.39 -12.09 6.23
N ARG A 56 -16.22 -12.51 7.49
CA ARG A 56 -16.78 -11.80 8.66
C ARG A 56 -16.15 -10.41 8.76
N THR A 57 -14.84 -10.35 8.67
CA THR A 57 -14.05 -9.12 8.76
C THR A 57 -14.36 -8.17 7.59
N LEU A 58 -14.35 -8.68 6.36
CA LEU A 58 -14.70 -7.90 5.17
C LEU A 58 -16.11 -7.32 5.28
N ARG A 59 -17.10 -8.10 5.73
CA ARG A 59 -18.47 -7.61 5.88
C ARG A 59 -18.61 -6.55 6.96
N ARG A 60 -17.77 -6.57 7.99
CA ARG A 60 -17.86 -5.64 9.11
C ARG A 60 -17.13 -4.33 8.85
N TYR A 61 -15.93 -4.39 8.27
CA TYR A 61 -15.05 -3.23 8.14
C TYR A 61 -14.75 -2.82 6.70
N GLY A 62 -14.99 -3.72 5.74
CA GLY A 62 -14.53 -3.55 4.37
C GLY A 62 -13.03 -3.82 4.22
N LEU A 63 -12.56 -3.72 2.98
CA LEU A 63 -11.15 -3.84 2.60
C LEU A 63 -10.89 -2.91 1.42
N GLY A 64 -10.40 -1.70 1.71
CA GLY A 64 -10.27 -0.61 0.77
C GLY A 64 -11.57 -0.23 0.05
N HIS A 65 -11.58 -0.30 -1.28
CA HIS A 65 -12.80 -0.01 -2.07
C HIS A 65 -13.93 -1.02 -1.85
N ALA A 66 -13.63 -2.23 -1.37
CA ALA A 66 -14.64 -3.21 -1.01
C ALA A 66 -15.30 -2.81 0.31
N ARG A 67 -16.43 -2.11 0.23
CA ARG A 67 -17.16 -1.56 1.37
C ARG A 67 -17.76 -2.66 2.25
N PRO A 68 -17.99 -2.40 3.55
CA PRO A 68 -18.70 -3.32 4.44
C PRO A 68 -20.16 -3.54 4.02
N PHE A 69 -20.86 -4.45 4.70
CA PHE A 69 -22.29 -4.67 4.53
C PHE A 69 -23.07 -3.33 4.58
N PRO A 70 -24.09 -3.11 3.72
CA PRO A 70 -24.76 -4.08 2.84
C PRO A 70 -24.18 -4.25 1.42
N PHE A 71 -23.02 -3.66 1.13
CA PHE A 71 -22.46 -3.70 -0.22
C PHE A 71 -21.83 -5.07 -0.55
N THR A 72 -21.96 -5.50 -1.81
CA THR A 72 -21.34 -6.75 -2.29
C THR A 72 -19.94 -6.46 -2.89
N PRO A 73 -18.95 -7.36 -2.71
CA PRO A 73 -17.61 -7.16 -3.25
C PRO A 73 -17.49 -7.53 -4.75
N THR A 74 -18.57 -8.00 -5.38
CA THR A 74 -18.56 -8.62 -6.72
C THR A 74 -17.92 -7.75 -7.81
N ALA A 75 -18.20 -6.44 -7.79
CA ALA A 75 -17.61 -5.52 -8.76
C ALA A 75 -16.07 -5.49 -8.67
N TRP A 76 -15.53 -5.52 -7.45
CA TRP A 76 -14.10 -5.46 -7.17
C TRP A 76 -13.38 -6.79 -7.39
N LEU A 77 -14.10 -7.91 -7.21
CA LEU A 77 -13.61 -9.23 -7.60
C LEU A 77 -13.42 -9.30 -9.13
N ARG A 78 -14.38 -8.77 -9.89
CA ARG A 78 -14.32 -8.79 -11.36
C ARG A 78 -13.18 -7.93 -11.93
N THR A 79 -12.79 -6.84 -11.26
CA THR A 79 -11.67 -6.01 -11.71
C THR A 79 -10.30 -6.56 -11.28
N GLY A 80 -10.24 -7.60 -10.45
CA GLY A 80 -9.01 -8.11 -9.86
C GLY A 80 -8.42 -7.19 -8.77
N TYR A 81 -9.12 -6.12 -8.38
CA TYR A 81 -8.73 -5.28 -7.24
C TYR A 81 -8.76 -6.10 -5.94
N LEU A 82 -9.82 -6.90 -5.78
CA LEU A 82 -10.00 -7.81 -4.66
C LEU A 82 -9.80 -9.24 -5.15
N GLN A 83 -8.94 -9.99 -4.48
CA GLN A 83 -8.73 -11.41 -4.70
C GLN A 83 -9.59 -12.21 -3.71
N ARG A 84 -9.99 -13.43 -4.09
CA ARG A 84 -10.78 -14.32 -3.24
C ARG A 84 -10.31 -15.77 -3.36
N GLY A 85 -10.28 -16.47 -2.23
CA GLY A 85 -10.22 -17.94 -2.17
C GLY A 85 -11.22 -18.47 -1.14
N ASN A 86 -11.81 -19.63 -1.37
CA ASN A 86 -12.62 -20.30 -0.33
C ASN A 86 -11.73 -20.89 0.77
N THR A 87 -10.46 -21.17 0.44
CA THR A 87 -9.40 -21.55 1.38
C THR A 87 -8.21 -20.59 1.30
N LEU A 88 -7.32 -20.61 2.30
CA LEU A 88 -6.07 -19.83 2.27
C LEU A 88 -5.18 -20.25 1.10
N ALA A 89 -5.11 -21.55 0.79
CA ALA A 89 -4.32 -22.06 -0.34
C ALA A 89 -4.84 -21.53 -1.69
N GLU A 90 -6.17 -21.48 -1.87
CA GLU A 90 -6.77 -20.89 -3.06
C GLU A 90 -6.46 -19.38 -3.15
N LEU A 91 -6.57 -18.64 -2.05
CA LEU A 91 -6.25 -17.22 -2.01
C LEU A 91 -4.76 -16.98 -2.32
N ALA A 92 -3.87 -17.77 -1.71
CA ALA A 92 -2.43 -17.69 -1.91
C ALA A 92 -2.07 -17.87 -3.39
N LYS A 93 -2.70 -18.85 -4.07
CA LYS A 93 -2.53 -19.05 -5.51
C LYS A 93 -2.95 -17.84 -6.32
N GLN A 94 -4.10 -17.23 -6.02
CA GLN A 94 -4.58 -16.02 -6.74
C GLN A 94 -3.65 -14.82 -6.54
N CYS A 95 -3.00 -14.74 -5.38
CA CYS A 95 -2.12 -13.63 -4.99
C CYS A 95 -0.63 -13.88 -5.27
N ALA A 96 -0.27 -15.06 -5.81
CA ALA A 96 1.12 -15.53 -5.93
C ALA A 96 1.88 -15.45 -4.59
N ILE A 97 1.24 -15.90 -3.51
CA ILE A 97 1.81 -16.02 -2.16
C ILE A 97 2.22 -17.48 -1.92
N ASP A 98 3.30 -17.71 -1.17
CA ASP A 98 3.60 -19.03 -0.62
C ASP A 98 2.45 -19.54 0.28
N ALA A 99 1.77 -20.60 -0.16
CA ALA A 99 0.57 -21.10 0.50
C ALA A 99 0.84 -21.72 1.88
N ASN A 100 2.00 -22.37 2.07
CA ASN A 100 2.34 -23.02 3.33
C ASN A 100 2.73 -21.97 4.37
N ALA A 101 3.61 -21.04 3.99
CA ALA A 101 4.01 -19.94 4.86
C ALA A 101 2.82 -19.04 5.23
N LEU A 102 1.86 -18.85 4.31
CA LEU A 102 0.63 -18.12 4.61
C LEU A 102 -0.22 -18.86 5.65
N ALA A 103 -0.40 -20.18 5.50
CA ALA A 103 -1.19 -20.97 6.44
C ALA A 103 -0.60 -20.90 7.86
N GLU A 104 0.72 -21.10 8.00
CA GLU A 104 1.45 -20.97 9.26
C GLU A 104 1.30 -19.58 9.87
N THR A 105 1.43 -18.53 9.03
CA THR A 105 1.28 -17.14 9.46
C THR A 105 -0.12 -16.85 10.01
N VAL A 106 -1.16 -17.34 9.32
CA VAL A 106 -2.56 -17.15 9.75
C VAL A 106 -2.85 -17.95 11.01
N GLU A 107 -2.34 -19.18 11.13
CA GLU A 107 -2.47 -19.99 12.34
C GLU A 107 -1.82 -19.29 13.55
N ARG A 108 -0.58 -18.81 13.38
CA ARG A 108 0.14 -18.07 14.43
C ARG A 108 -0.59 -16.79 14.84
N PHE A 109 -1.06 -16.00 13.88
CA PHE A 109 -1.87 -14.81 14.18
C PHE A 109 -3.17 -15.15 14.92
N ASN A 110 -3.81 -16.26 14.55
CA ASN A 110 -5.02 -16.74 15.22
C ASN A 110 -4.77 -17.18 16.66
N HIS A 111 -3.57 -17.68 16.97
CA HIS A 111 -3.14 -17.94 18.34
C HIS A 111 -3.04 -16.63 19.13
N PHE A 112 -2.40 -15.59 18.56
CA PHE A 112 -2.32 -14.26 19.18
C PHE A 112 -3.69 -13.63 19.41
N ALA A 113 -4.61 -13.76 18.45
CA ALA A 113 -5.98 -13.31 18.61
C ALA A 113 -6.72 -14.01 19.77
N SER A 114 -6.38 -15.27 20.05
CA SER A 114 -6.94 -16.00 21.20
C SER A 114 -6.28 -15.62 22.51
N ALA A 115 -4.96 -15.38 22.51
CA ALA A 115 -4.19 -14.99 23.68
C ALA A 115 -4.41 -13.51 24.07
N GLY A 116 -4.80 -12.67 23.11
CA GLY A 116 -4.94 -11.22 23.29
C GLY A 116 -3.63 -10.43 23.14
N GLU A 117 -2.54 -11.09 22.75
CA GLU A 117 -1.21 -10.50 22.62
C GLU A 117 -0.50 -10.99 21.35
N ASP A 118 0.02 -10.05 20.57
CA ASP A 118 0.87 -10.31 19.40
C ASP A 118 2.33 -10.14 19.81
N VAL A 119 3.00 -11.23 20.14
CA VAL A 119 4.40 -11.21 20.60
C VAL A 119 5.39 -10.97 19.47
N ASP A 120 4.98 -11.10 18.21
CA ASP A 120 5.88 -10.91 17.06
C ASP A 120 6.08 -9.43 16.74
N PHE A 121 5.00 -8.64 16.79
CA PHE A 121 5.03 -7.23 16.39
C PHE A 121 4.38 -6.29 17.40
N HIS A 122 3.93 -6.78 18.55
CA HIS A 122 3.33 -5.98 19.62
C HIS A 122 2.08 -5.19 19.19
N ARG A 123 1.33 -5.71 18.22
CA ARG A 123 0.11 -5.08 17.73
C ARG A 123 -0.93 -4.92 18.84
N GLY A 124 -1.35 -3.68 19.07
CA GLY A 124 -2.33 -3.34 20.12
C GLY A 124 -1.71 -2.90 21.44
N ALA A 125 -0.37 -2.97 21.58
CA ALA A 125 0.32 -2.56 22.79
C ALA A 125 0.27 -1.03 23.02
N SER A 126 0.23 -0.23 21.95
CA SER A 126 0.17 1.23 22.05
C SER A 126 -1.27 1.77 22.11
N ALA A 127 -1.45 2.93 22.75
CA ALA A 127 -2.73 3.65 22.73
C ALA A 127 -3.12 4.05 21.31
N TYR A 128 -2.14 4.35 20.45
CA TYR A 128 -2.35 4.64 19.04
C TYR A 128 -2.97 3.44 18.31
N ASN A 129 -2.42 2.23 18.48
CA ASN A 129 -2.99 1.03 17.84
C ASN A 129 -4.42 0.78 18.33
N ARG A 130 -4.65 0.84 19.65
CA ARG A 130 -5.98 0.61 20.23
C ARG A 130 -7.02 1.61 19.74
N ALA A 131 -6.65 2.89 19.59
CA ALA A 131 -7.54 3.92 19.06
C ALA A 131 -8.03 3.61 17.63
N GLN A 132 -7.23 2.88 16.83
CA GLN A 132 -7.59 2.46 15.47
C GLN A 132 -8.38 1.13 15.44
N GLY A 133 -8.41 0.38 16.55
CA GLY A 133 -9.12 -0.90 16.68
C GLY A 133 -10.65 -0.77 16.66
N ASP A 134 -11.35 -1.88 16.94
CA ASP A 134 -12.79 -1.92 17.20
C ASP A 134 -13.00 -2.02 18.71
N HIS A 135 -13.59 -0.99 19.33
CA HIS A 135 -13.68 -0.89 20.79
C HIS A 135 -12.34 -1.17 21.50
N GLN A 136 -11.25 -0.58 20.99
CA GLN A 136 -9.87 -0.77 21.46
C GLN A 136 -9.25 -2.15 21.16
N VAL A 137 -9.98 -3.08 20.55
CA VAL A 137 -9.49 -4.40 20.14
C VAL A 137 -8.86 -4.31 18.74
N THR A 138 -7.63 -4.80 18.61
CA THR A 138 -6.87 -4.82 17.34
C THR A 138 -6.63 -6.23 16.81
N LEU A 139 -6.70 -7.25 17.67
CA LEU A 139 -6.52 -8.65 17.33
C LEU A 139 -7.86 -9.35 17.25
N GLY A 140 -8.05 -10.15 16.22
CA GLY A 140 -9.26 -10.95 16.02
C GLY A 140 -9.00 -12.08 15.04
N PRO A 141 -9.81 -13.14 15.08
CA PRO A 141 -9.56 -14.32 14.27
C PRO A 141 -9.69 -14.02 12.77
N LEU A 142 -8.83 -14.67 11.98
CA LEU A 142 -8.87 -14.77 10.52
C LEU A 142 -8.98 -16.27 10.20
N ARG A 143 -10.19 -16.83 10.18
CA ARG A 143 -10.37 -18.30 10.20
C ARG A 143 -11.38 -18.83 9.19
N GLU A 144 -12.42 -18.06 8.87
CA GLU A 144 -13.58 -18.59 8.14
C GLU A 144 -13.64 -18.09 6.70
N GLY A 145 -13.37 -18.99 5.75
CA GLY A 145 -13.51 -18.68 4.34
C GLY A 145 -14.92 -18.23 3.93
N PRO A 146 -15.08 -17.55 2.79
CA PRO A 146 -14.02 -17.14 1.87
C PRO A 146 -13.10 -16.07 2.47
N PHE A 147 -11.84 -16.15 2.07
CA PHE A 147 -10.79 -15.20 2.36
C PHE A 147 -10.62 -14.23 1.20
N TYR A 148 -10.20 -13.02 1.52
CA TYR A 148 -10.04 -11.93 0.57
C TYR A 148 -8.70 -11.24 0.76
N ALA A 149 -8.14 -10.73 -0.32
CA ALA A 149 -6.93 -9.93 -0.26
C ALA A 149 -6.98 -8.75 -1.21
N VAL A 150 -6.35 -7.64 -0.81
CA VAL A 150 -6.07 -6.49 -1.67
C VAL A 150 -4.57 -6.23 -1.68
N ARG A 151 -4.03 -5.89 -2.85
CA ARG A 151 -2.61 -5.59 -2.99
C ARG A 151 -2.31 -4.17 -2.51
N ILE A 152 -1.29 -4.04 -1.67
CA ILE A 152 -0.76 -2.80 -1.14
C ILE A 152 0.56 -2.50 -1.85
N LEU A 153 0.69 -1.27 -2.33
CA LEU A 153 1.90 -0.72 -2.93
C LEU A 153 2.25 0.57 -2.18
N PRO A 154 3.55 0.91 -2.02
CA PRO A 154 3.94 2.22 -1.55
C PRO A 154 3.34 3.32 -2.43
N GLY A 155 2.81 4.34 -1.79
CA GLY A 155 2.30 5.55 -2.44
C GLY A 155 2.90 6.77 -1.77
N SER A 156 2.64 7.95 -2.32
CA SER A 156 2.91 9.20 -1.62
C SER A 156 1.57 9.87 -1.32
N LEU A 157 1.36 10.27 -0.07
CA LEU A 157 0.19 11.06 0.36
C LEU A 157 0.46 12.57 0.34
N GLY A 158 1.64 12.98 -0.10
CA GLY A 158 2.07 14.37 -0.15
C GLY A 158 3.59 14.48 0.02
N THR A 159 4.18 15.52 -0.56
CA THR A 159 5.58 15.87 -0.33
C THR A 159 5.66 16.85 0.84
N PHE A 160 6.43 16.52 1.87
CA PHE A 160 6.77 17.46 2.94
C PHE A 160 7.97 18.36 2.59
N SER A 161 8.52 18.21 1.38
CA SER A 161 9.54 19.12 0.87
C SER A 161 8.88 20.44 0.47
N GLY A 162 9.19 21.50 1.20
CA GLY A 162 8.71 22.85 0.95
C GLY A 162 9.86 23.85 1.07
N LEU A 163 9.57 25.12 0.78
CA LEU A 163 10.50 26.20 1.08
C LEU A 163 10.77 26.21 2.58
N GLN A 164 12.03 26.37 2.98
CA GLN A 164 12.35 26.56 4.38
C GLN A 164 11.71 27.87 4.83
N THR A 165 10.90 27.84 5.88
CA THR A 165 10.26 29.03 6.44
C THR A 165 10.62 29.24 7.88
N ASP A 166 10.59 30.49 8.34
CA ASP A 166 10.58 30.80 9.77
C ASP A 166 9.18 30.64 10.39
N GLU A 167 9.08 30.91 11.70
CA GLU A 167 7.84 30.86 12.48
C GLU A 167 6.76 31.86 12.02
N HIS A 168 7.13 32.84 11.20
CA HIS A 168 6.22 33.81 10.58
C HIS A 168 5.84 33.43 9.15
N ALA A 169 6.15 32.20 8.72
CA ALA A 169 5.90 31.68 7.37
C ALA A 169 6.64 32.46 6.25
N ARG A 170 7.75 33.13 6.57
CA ARG A 170 8.61 33.80 5.57
C ARG A 170 9.61 32.81 5.01
N VAL A 171 9.79 32.83 3.69
CA VAL A 171 10.77 31.99 3.00
C VAL A 171 12.18 32.41 3.40
N LEU A 172 13.01 31.43 3.72
CA LEU A 172 14.42 31.63 4.00
C LEU A 172 15.26 31.40 2.74
N ASP A 173 16.31 32.20 2.57
CA ASP A 173 17.33 31.99 1.55
C ASP A 173 18.36 30.92 1.98
N GLU A 174 19.38 30.68 1.14
CA GLU A 174 20.45 29.72 1.40
C GLU A 174 21.27 30.04 2.68
N GLN A 175 21.21 31.28 3.16
CA GLN A 175 21.89 31.76 4.35
C GLN A 175 20.97 31.73 5.59
N LYS A 176 19.76 31.20 5.46
CA LYS A 176 18.71 31.17 6.49
C LYS A 176 18.22 32.56 6.92
N ALA A 177 18.42 33.58 6.08
CA ALA A 177 17.85 34.90 6.28
C ALA A 177 16.47 34.98 5.62
N ALA A 178 15.56 35.77 6.19
CA ALA A 178 14.23 35.96 5.62
C ALA A 178 14.35 36.69 4.27
N ASP A 179 13.89 36.05 3.18
CA ASP A 179 13.86 36.65 1.85
C ASP A 179 12.71 37.70 1.81
N THR A 180 13.07 38.98 1.88
CA THR A 180 12.15 40.11 1.67
C THR A 180 11.76 40.34 0.21
N GLY A 181 12.26 39.53 -0.73
CA GLY A 181 11.95 39.59 -2.16
C GLY A 181 10.59 38.96 -2.50
N SER A 182 9.71 39.74 -3.12
CA SER A 182 8.36 39.32 -3.55
C SER A 182 8.36 37.99 -4.31
N VAL A 183 7.57 37.03 -3.81
CA VAL A 183 7.32 35.67 -4.33
C VAL A 183 6.90 35.66 -5.82
N ARG A 184 6.52 36.80 -6.41
CA ARG A 184 6.08 36.90 -7.82
C ARG A 184 7.19 36.77 -8.86
N HIS A 185 8.47 36.88 -8.50
CA HIS A 185 9.54 37.00 -9.51
C HIS A 185 10.24 35.70 -9.93
N ARG A 186 10.00 34.56 -9.24
CA ARG A 186 10.73 33.30 -9.48
C ARG A 186 9.94 32.14 -10.09
N GLN A 187 8.64 32.28 -10.39
CA GLN A 187 7.94 31.29 -11.23
C GLN A 187 8.50 31.23 -12.67
N ARG A 188 9.18 32.29 -13.14
CA ARG A 188 9.74 32.36 -14.50
C ARG A 188 11.10 31.71 -14.70
N HIS A 189 11.80 31.31 -13.64
CA HIS A 189 13.15 30.73 -13.78
C HIS A 189 13.11 29.21 -13.94
N VAL A 190 12.19 28.52 -13.26
CA VAL A 190 11.98 27.08 -13.42
C VAL A 190 11.45 26.73 -14.82
N GLU A 191 10.72 27.64 -15.46
CA GLU A 191 10.12 27.43 -16.79
C GLU A 191 11.09 27.65 -17.96
N ARG A 192 12.26 28.28 -17.72
CA ARG A 192 13.27 28.55 -18.76
C ARG A 192 14.26 27.40 -18.97
N ASP A 193 14.57 26.62 -17.94
CA ASP A 193 15.48 25.48 -18.05
C ASP A 193 14.86 24.26 -18.77
N ALA A 194 13.53 24.20 -18.85
CA ALA A 194 12.82 23.15 -19.60
C ALA A 194 12.91 23.28 -21.13
N ARG A 195 13.44 24.40 -21.68
CA ARG A 195 13.51 24.65 -23.14
C ARG A 195 14.89 24.43 -23.76
N LEU A 196 15.88 23.91 -23.02
CA LEU A 196 17.26 23.72 -23.50
C LEU A 196 17.74 22.26 -23.50
N LEU A 197 16.82 21.29 -23.68
CA LEU A 197 17.21 19.92 -24.00
C LEU A 197 17.33 19.74 -25.54
N PRO A 198 18.46 19.20 -26.05
CA PRO A 198 18.65 19.01 -27.49
C PRO A 198 17.67 17.95 -28.06
N GLN A 199 17.02 18.33 -29.15
CA GLN A 199 16.10 17.52 -29.95
C GLN A 199 16.80 16.25 -30.47
N ARG A 200 16.23 15.08 -30.18
CA ARG A 200 16.68 13.80 -30.74
C ARG A 200 16.35 13.77 -32.24
N ARG A 201 17.38 13.48 -33.04
CA ARG A 201 17.31 13.29 -34.49
C ARG A 201 16.43 12.09 -34.85
N ASP A 202 15.61 12.28 -35.87
CA ASP A 202 14.83 11.25 -36.55
C ASP A 202 15.71 10.12 -37.11
N HIS A 203 15.20 8.88 -37.06
CA HIS A 203 15.72 7.75 -37.82
C HIS A 203 14.64 7.20 -38.77
N PRO A 204 15.00 6.80 -39.99
CA PRO A 204 14.07 6.63 -41.11
C PRO A 204 13.26 5.32 -41.02
N ARG A 205 12.00 5.41 -41.48
CA ARG A 205 11.11 4.26 -41.69
C ARG A 205 11.65 3.36 -42.81
N ALA A 206 11.98 2.12 -42.48
CA ALA A 206 12.18 1.07 -43.47
C ALA A 206 10.83 0.72 -44.11
N ARG A 207 10.75 0.91 -45.43
CA ARG A 207 9.70 0.35 -46.28
C ARG A 207 10.00 -1.13 -46.49
N HIS A 208 9.06 -2.01 -46.17
CA HIS A 208 9.02 -3.35 -46.74
C HIS A 208 7.90 -3.38 -47.79
N ASP A 209 8.32 -3.47 -49.05
CA ASP A 209 7.47 -3.83 -50.18
C ASP A 209 6.94 -5.25 -49.98
N LEU A 210 5.62 -5.42 -49.97
CA LEU A 210 4.97 -6.68 -50.31
C LEU A 210 4.21 -6.48 -51.62
N ARG A 211 4.77 -7.03 -52.72
CA ARG A 211 4.07 -7.20 -54.00
C ARG A 211 3.08 -8.35 -53.87
N LEU A 212 1.87 -8.15 -54.41
CA LEU A 212 0.89 -9.19 -54.72
C LEU A 212 0.93 -9.50 -56.24
N SER A 213 0.97 -10.80 -56.57
CA SER A 213 0.55 -11.54 -57.79
C SER A 213 1.65 -12.54 -58.21
N GLY A 214 1.41 -13.74 -58.71
CA GLY A 214 0.25 -14.60 -58.95
C GLY A 214 0.80 -15.91 -59.53
N GLY A 215 0.15 -17.04 -59.28
CA GLY A 215 0.56 -18.37 -59.73
C GLY A 215 -0.11 -19.48 -58.93
#